data_AF-A0AAV7F455-F1
#
_entry.id   AF-A0AAV7F455-F1
#
_cell.length_a   1.000
_cell.length_b   1.000
_cell.length_c   1.000
_cell.angle_alpha   90.00
_cell.angle_beta   90.00
_cell.angle_gamma   90.00
#
_symmetry.space_group_name_H-M   'P 1'
#
loop_
_entity.id
_entity.type
_entity.pdbx_description
1 polymer ?
#
loop_
_entity_poly.entity_id
_entity_poly.type
_entity_poly.pdbx_seq_one_letter_code
_entity_poly.pdbx_strand_id
1 'polypeptide(L)'
;MEAYLNDIISSVENKTAVADIEVTLIQAHVNLKVLCQRRGGQLLKAIHALEHLSLTVLHLNVTSLHPSVLYSFNLKIEEECKLSTADEIATAVYQIFSYINSD
;
A
#
# COMPACT_ATOMS: atom_id res chain seq x y z
N MET A 1 -2.49 34.39 1.22
CA MET A 1 -3.70 33.77 0.64
C MET A 1 -3.35 32.45 -0.03
N GLU A 2 -2.31 32.41 -0.87
CA GLU A 2 -1.81 31.17 -1.50
C GLU A 2 -1.40 30.08 -0.51
N ALA A 3 -0.73 30.41 0.60
CA ALA A 3 -0.36 29.42 1.63
C ALA A 3 -1.59 28.73 2.25
N TYR A 4 -2.64 29.50 2.53
CA TYR A 4 -3.91 28.97 3.05
C TYR A 4 -4.62 28.08 2.02
N LEU A 5 -4.52 28.44 0.74
CA LEU A 5 -5.09 27.65 -0.35
C LEU A 5 -4.31 26.35 -0.56
N ASN A 6 -2.98 26.36 -0.44
CA ASN A 6 -2.13 25.18 -0.50
C ASN A 6 -2.32 24.25 0.69
N ASP A 7 -2.56 24.79 1.88
CA ASP A 7 -2.90 24.00 3.07
C ASP A 7 -4.31 23.37 2.94
N ILE A 8 -5.26 24.09 2.32
CA ILE A 8 -6.57 23.53 2.01
C ILE A 8 -6.46 22.46 0.91
N ILE A 9 -5.73 22.69 -0.18
CA ILE A 9 -5.54 21.72 -1.26
C ILE A 9 -4.80 20.48 -0.75
N SER A 10 -3.69 20.65 0.00
CA SER A 10 -2.98 19.52 0.59
C SER A 10 -3.80 18.81 1.67
N SER A 11 -4.64 19.53 2.43
CA SER A 11 -5.57 18.94 3.38
C SER A 11 -6.73 18.23 2.68
N VAL A 12 -7.17 18.65 1.49
CA VAL A 12 -8.25 18.03 0.73
C VAL A 12 -7.73 16.80 -0.01
N GLU A 13 -6.49 16.83 -0.53
CA GLU A 13 -5.79 15.65 -1.05
C GLU A 13 -5.43 14.65 0.06
N ASN A 14 -5.10 15.12 1.29
CA ASN A 14 -4.85 14.24 2.45
C ASN A 14 -6.11 13.82 3.24
N LYS A 15 -7.30 14.34 2.93
CA LYS A 15 -8.50 14.05 3.75
C LYS A 15 -9.28 12.80 3.34
N THR A 16 -8.90 12.07 2.30
CA THR A 16 -9.73 10.95 1.80
C THR A 16 -8.97 9.70 1.36
N ALA A 17 -7.68 9.76 1.02
CA ALA A 17 -6.94 8.58 0.58
C ALA A 17 -6.31 7.82 1.75
N VAL A 18 -6.79 6.60 1.99
CA VAL A 18 -6.23 5.68 3.00
C VAL A 18 -4.76 5.33 2.71
N ALA A 19 -4.43 5.15 1.43
CA ALA A 19 -3.09 4.89 0.94
C ALA A 19 -3.01 5.16 -0.57
N ASP A 20 -1.88 5.67 -1.05
CA ASP A 20 -1.54 5.71 -2.47
C ASP A 20 -0.82 4.42 -2.84
N ILE A 21 -1.28 3.76 -3.91
CA ILE A 21 -0.81 2.42 -4.30
C ILE A 21 -0.35 2.44 -5.74
N GLU A 22 0.87 1.94 -5.96
CA GLU A 22 1.44 1.68 -7.28
C GLU A 22 1.74 0.19 -7.39
N VAL A 23 1.27 -0.44 -8.47
CA VAL A 23 1.52 -1.85 -8.76
C VAL A 23 2.14 -1.97 -10.15
N THR A 24 3.30 -2.61 -10.21
CA THR A 24 3.89 -3.10 -11.46
C THR A 24 3.88 -4.62 -11.45
N LEU A 25 3.21 -5.23 -12.42
CA LEU A 25 3.12 -6.68 -12.59
C LEU A 25 3.92 -7.10 -13.82
N ILE A 26 4.89 -8.01 -13.63
CA ILE A 26 5.69 -8.61 -14.71
C ILE A 26 5.70 -10.12 -14.51
N GLN A 27 4.96 -10.84 -15.35
CA GLN A 27 4.77 -12.29 -15.21
C GLN A 27 4.24 -12.64 -13.80
N ALA A 28 5.01 -13.40 -13.01
CA ALA A 28 4.65 -13.80 -11.64
C ALA A 28 5.30 -12.89 -10.56
N HIS A 29 5.86 -11.74 -10.94
CA HIS A 29 6.52 -10.82 -10.03
C HIS A 29 5.74 -9.51 -9.91
N VAL A 30 5.61 -9.02 -8.69
CA VAL A 30 4.93 -7.76 -8.38
C VAL A 30 5.90 -6.81 -7.69
N ASN A 31 6.05 -5.61 -8.20
CA ASN A 31 6.55 -4.48 -7.43
C ASN A 31 5.35 -3.70 -6.90
N LEU A 32 5.16 -3.72 -5.59
CA LEU A 32 4.08 -3.03 -4.90
C LEU A 32 4.68 -1.88 -4.08
N LYS A 33 4.18 -0.66 -4.29
CA LYS A 33 4.49 0.48 -3.44
C LYS A 33 3.23 0.99 -2.78
N VAL A 34 3.32 1.28 -1.49
CA VAL A 34 2.22 1.82 -0.69
C VAL A 34 2.73 3.00 0.13
N LEU A 35 2.22 4.20 -0.17
CA LEU A 35 2.43 5.39 0.64
C LEU A 35 1.20 5.60 1.52
N CYS A 36 1.40 5.65 2.83
CA CYS A 36 0.30 5.79 3.78
C CYS A 36 0.76 6.49 5.08
N GLN A 37 -0.21 6.88 5.91
CA GLN A 37 0.08 7.37 7.27
C GLN A 37 0.70 6.26 8.11
N ARG A 38 1.74 6.60 8.89
CA ARG A 38 2.45 5.62 9.71
C ARG A 38 1.63 5.26 10.95
N ARG A 39 1.40 3.97 11.18
CA ARG A 39 0.73 3.44 12.38
C ARG A 39 1.49 2.26 13.01
N GLY A 40 1.28 2.06 14.31
CA GLY A 40 1.85 0.92 15.04
C GLY A 40 1.31 -0.41 14.54
N GLY A 41 2.19 -1.40 14.29
CA GLY A 41 1.79 -2.74 13.85
C GLY A 41 1.30 -2.85 12.38
N GLN A 42 1.15 -1.72 11.69
CA GLN A 42 0.65 -1.63 10.31
C GLN A 42 1.38 -2.56 9.33
N LEU A 43 2.72 -2.54 9.37
CA LEU A 43 3.54 -3.35 8.46
C LEU A 43 3.32 -4.86 8.67
N LEU A 44 3.24 -5.30 9.92
CA LEU A 44 3.03 -6.72 10.23
C LEU A 44 1.65 -7.19 9.75
N LYS A 45 0.60 -6.37 9.97
CA LYS A 45 -0.74 -6.65 9.45
C LYS A 45 -0.76 -6.71 7.92
N ALA A 46 -0.04 -5.80 7.25
CA ALA A 46 0.05 -5.78 5.79
C ALA A 46 0.74 -7.03 5.24
N ILE A 47 1.90 -7.42 5.80
CA ILE A 47 2.62 -8.65 5.39
C ILE A 47 1.73 -9.87 5.56
N HIS A 48 1.10 -10.01 6.72
CA HIS A 48 0.21 -11.13 6.99
C HIS A 48 -0.96 -11.23 5.99
N ALA A 49 -1.56 -10.09 5.64
CA ALA A 49 -2.65 -10.03 4.68
C ALA A 49 -2.19 -10.33 3.24
N LEU A 50 -1.00 -9.86 2.83
CA LEU A 50 -0.41 -10.20 1.53
C LEU A 50 -0.13 -11.70 1.40
N GLU A 51 0.43 -12.32 2.44
CA GLU A 51 0.67 -13.76 2.48
C GLU A 51 -0.63 -14.58 2.39
N HIS A 52 -1.72 -14.11 3.02
CA HIS A 52 -3.05 -14.71 2.88
C HIS A 52 -3.61 -14.64 1.45
N LEU A 53 -3.17 -13.68 0.66
CA LEU A 53 -3.51 -13.57 -0.76
C LEU A 53 -2.59 -14.41 -1.66
N SER A 54 -1.72 -15.25 -1.09
CA SER A 54 -0.71 -16.03 -1.83
C SER A 54 0.27 -15.14 -2.59
N LEU A 55 0.62 -13.99 -2.00
CA LEU A 55 1.68 -13.09 -2.45
C LEU A 55 2.85 -13.17 -1.46
N THR A 56 3.90 -13.89 -1.84
CA THR A 56 5.09 -14.08 -1.00
C THR A 56 5.96 -12.83 -1.02
N VAL A 57 6.33 -12.28 0.14
CA VAL A 57 7.25 -11.14 0.25
C VAL A 57 8.70 -11.61 0.03
N LEU A 58 9.31 -11.19 -1.08
CA LEU A 58 10.72 -11.50 -1.38
C LEU A 58 11.67 -10.44 -0.83
N HIS A 59 11.30 -9.17 -0.96
CA HIS A 59 12.09 -8.04 -0.46
C HIS A 59 11.15 -6.93 0.00
N LEU A 60 11.52 -6.28 1.10
CA LEU A 60 10.83 -5.13 1.65
C LEU A 60 11.81 -4.00 1.87
N ASN A 61 11.50 -2.82 1.33
CA ASN A 61 12.11 -1.57 1.75
C ASN A 61 11.07 -0.70 2.47
N VAL A 62 11.50 -0.05 3.55
CA VAL A 62 10.67 0.85 4.35
C VAL A 62 11.34 2.21 4.41
N THR A 63 10.77 3.20 3.75
CA THR A 63 11.23 4.59 3.81
C THR A 63 10.29 5.38 4.71
N SER A 64 10.80 5.86 5.84
CA SER A 64 10.02 6.67 6.79
C SER A 64 10.03 8.14 6.38
N LEU A 65 8.84 8.75 6.28
CA LEU A 65 8.63 10.13 5.82
C LEU A 65 7.64 10.83 6.76
N HIS A 66 8.04 11.22 7.97
CA HIS A 66 7.09 11.68 9.00
C HIS A 66 6.15 12.80 8.49
N PRO A 67 4.81 12.64 8.59
CA PRO A 67 4.07 11.61 9.34
C PRO A 67 3.75 10.30 8.58
N SER A 68 4.13 10.18 7.32
CA SER A 68 3.89 9.03 6.43
C SER A 68 5.01 7.98 6.43
N VAL A 69 4.76 6.89 5.71
CA VAL A 69 5.72 5.82 5.42
C VAL A 69 5.46 5.28 4.01
N LEU A 70 6.54 5.00 3.27
CA LEU A 70 6.50 4.28 2.01
C LEU A 70 6.99 2.86 2.23
N TYR A 71 6.12 1.89 1.95
CA TYR A 71 6.49 0.50 1.84
C TYR A 71 6.71 0.15 0.37
N SER A 72 7.82 -0.51 0.07
CA SER A 72 8.11 -1.04 -1.27
C SER A 72 8.39 -2.53 -1.15
N PHE A 73 7.43 -3.32 -1.61
CA PHE A 73 7.50 -4.77 -1.62
C PHE A 73 7.84 -5.27 -3.02
N ASN A 74 8.76 -6.24 -3.10
CA ASN A 74 8.83 -7.13 -4.24
C ASN A 74 8.20 -8.45 -3.82
N LEU A 75 7.16 -8.86 -4.54
CA LEU A 75 6.37 -10.04 -4.23
C LEU A 75 6.48 -11.07 -5.37
N LYS A 76 6.29 -12.33 -5.01
CA LYS A 76 6.04 -13.43 -5.93
C LYS A 76 4.56 -13.82 -5.85
N ILE A 77 3.93 -13.98 -7.00
CA ILE A 77 2.60 -14.57 -7.12
C ILE A 77 2.77 -16.09 -7.07
N GLU A 78 2.16 -16.73 -6.07
CA GLU A 78 2.12 -18.19 -5.98
C GLU A 78 0.95 -18.77 -6.80
N GLU A 79 0.99 -20.07 -7.07
CA GLU A 79 0.03 -20.76 -7.94
C GLU A 79 -1.42 -20.65 -7.45
N GLU A 80 -1.63 -20.55 -6.14
CA GLU A 80 -2.94 -20.42 -5.50
C GLU A 80 -3.49 -18.99 -5.49
N CYS A 81 -2.72 -18.00 -5.95
CA CYS A 81 -3.14 -16.62 -5.98
C CYS A 81 -4.30 -16.41 -6.96
N LYS A 82 -5.37 -15.79 -6.48
CA LYS A 82 -6.58 -15.50 -7.26
C LYS A 82 -6.53 -14.16 -7.98
N LEU A 83 -5.48 -13.37 -7.75
CA LEU A 83 -5.30 -12.05 -8.33
C LEU A 83 -4.41 -12.19 -9.57
N SER A 84 -4.93 -11.81 -10.73
CA SER A 84 -4.30 -12.02 -12.03
C SER A 84 -3.82 -10.74 -12.69
N THR A 85 -4.31 -9.58 -12.24
CA THR A 85 -4.00 -8.27 -12.81
C THR A 85 -3.45 -7.30 -11.77
N ALA A 86 -2.73 -6.28 -12.25
CA ALA A 86 -2.21 -5.21 -11.38
C ALA A 86 -3.34 -4.43 -10.68
N ASP A 87 -4.48 -4.25 -11.35
CA ASP A 87 -5.65 -3.53 -10.81
C ASP A 87 -6.34 -4.31 -9.68
N GLU A 88 -6.48 -5.63 -9.83
CA GLU A 88 -6.99 -6.52 -8.77
C GLU A 88 -6.08 -6.49 -7.53
N ILE A 89 -4.77 -6.51 -7.73
CA ILE A 89 -3.79 -6.40 -6.64
C ILE A 89 -3.89 -5.03 -5.97
N ALA A 90 -3.94 -3.95 -6.75
CA ALA A 90 -4.06 -2.59 -6.22
C ALA A 90 -5.34 -2.44 -5.36
N THR A 91 -6.45 -2.95 -5.87
CA THR A 91 -7.75 -2.95 -5.18
C THR A 91 -7.69 -3.74 -3.87
N ALA A 92 -7.13 -4.95 -3.88
CA ALA A 92 -6.99 -5.78 -2.68
C ALA A 92 -6.09 -5.12 -1.63
N VAL A 93 -4.96 -4.54 -2.05
CA VAL A 93 -4.06 -3.81 -1.14
C VAL A 93 -4.73 -2.58 -0.56
N TYR A 94 -5.51 -1.84 -1.35
CA TYR A 94 -6.27 -0.69 -0.85
C TYR A 94 -7.25 -1.11 0.25
N GLN A 95 -7.95 -2.22 0.07
CA GLN A 95 -8.86 -2.78 1.09
C GLN A 95 -8.12 -3.20 2.36
N ILE A 96 -6.96 -3.85 2.23
CA ILE A 96 -6.10 -4.21 3.37
C ILE A 96 -5.75 -2.96 4.19
N PHE A 97 -5.25 -1.91 3.54
CA PHE A 97 -4.86 -0.69 4.22
C PHE A 97 -6.06 0.08 4.78
N SER A 98 -7.23 -0.03 4.14
CA SER A 98 -8.48 0.56 4.64
C SER A 98 -8.92 -0.10 5.94
N TYR A 99 -8.82 -1.42 6.02
CA TYR A 99 -9.09 -2.18 7.23
C TYR A 99 -8.09 -1.82 8.34
N ILE A 100 -6.79 -1.83 8.04
CA ILE A 100 -5.73 -1.50 9.01
C ILE A 100 -5.88 -0.06 9.55
N ASN A 101 -6.39 0.87 8.74
CA ASN A 101 -6.61 2.26 9.14
C ASN A 101 -7.92 2.49 9.93
N SER A 102 -8.83 1.51 9.90
CA SER A 102 -10.11 1.57 10.63
C SER A 102 -10.04 0.88 12.02
N ASP A 103 -9.08 -0.02 12.21
CA ASP A 103 -8.64 -0.56 13.51
C ASP A 103 -7.89 0.49 14.35
#